data_AF-A0A662K0R5-F1
#
_entry.id   AF-A0A662K0R5-F1
#
_cell.length_a   1.000
_cell.length_b   1.000
_cell.length_c   1.000
_cell.angle_alpha   90.00
_cell.angle_beta   90.00
_cell.angle_gamma   90.00
#
_symmetry.space_group_name_H-M   'P 1'
#
loop_
_entity.id
_entity.type
_entity.pdbx_description
1 polymer ?
#
loop_
_entity_poly.entity_id
_entity_poly.type
_entity_poly.pdbx_seq_one_letter_code
_entity_poly.pdbx_strand_id
1 'polypeptide(L)'
;MRKIVLSLTIIFMLVFVTTAASLNIKLEKENVSKNIVLNNPPDRPTVTGPTSGKAGTSYRYTAVTTDPEGDKIFYYFNWGDGNEMCTNLVNSGQSVDVSHT
;
A
#
# COMPACT_ATOMS: atom_id res chain seq x y z
N MET A 1 -16.80 13.00 -32.53
CA MET A 1 -17.03 12.04 -33.64
C MET A 1 -16.07 12.35 -34.78
N ARG A 2 -15.18 11.42 -35.15
CA ARG A 2 -14.46 11.44 -36.43
C ARG A 2 -14.30 10.00 -36.91
N LYS A 3 -14.93 9.68 -38.04
CA LYS A 3 -14.81 8.38 -38.73
C LYS A 3 -13.63 8.48 -39.71
N ILE A 4 -12.74 7.49 -39.71
CA ILE A 4 -11.68 7.32 -40.71
C ILE A 4 -11.93 5.96 -41.36
N VAL A 5 -12.18 5.98 -42.67
CA VAL A 5 -12.28 4.77 -43.51
C VAL A 5 -10.93 4.62 -44.22
N LEU A 6 -10.21 3.54 -43.97
CA LEU A 6 -8.99 3.16 -44.70
C LEU A 6 -9.31 1.97 -45.61
N SER A 7 -9.08 2.18 -46.91
CA SER A 7 -9.33 1.25 -48.01
C SER A 7 -8.56 -0.07 -47.84
N LEU A 8 -9.27 -1.19 -48.00
CA LEU A 8 -8.78 -2.55 -47.66
C LEU A 8 -7.67 -3.08 -48.58
N THR A 9 -7.38 -2.42 -49.71
CA THR A 9 -6.35 -2.88 -50.66
C THR A 9 -4.93 -2.46 -50.28
N ILE A 10 -4.73 -1.39 -49.50
CA ILE A 10 -3.39 -0.92 -49.11
C ILE A 10 -2.82 -1.77 -47.96
N ILE A 11 -3.67 -2.36 -47.11
CA ILE A 11 -3.24 -3.19 -45.98
C ILE A 11 -2.60 -4.51 -46.44
N PHE A 12 -2.98 -5.03 -47.62
CA PHE A 12 -2.49 -6.34 -48.07
C PHE A 12 -1.10 -6.29 -48.74
N MET A 13 -0.65 -5.12 -49.23
CA MET A 13 0.65 -4.98 -49.89
C MET A 13 1.82 -4.73 -48.90
N LEU A 14 1.54 -4.52 -47.61
CA LEU A 14 2.56 -4.27 -46.58
C LEU A 14 3.08 -5.55 -45.88
N VAL A 15 2.62 -6.73 -46.28
CA VAL A 15 2.89 -7.99 -45.53
C VAL A 15 4.17 -8.72 -46.00
N PHE A 16 4.88 -8.25 -47.04
CA PHE A 16 5.94 -9.07 -47.68
C PHE A 16 7.32 -8.43 -47.92
N VAL A 17 7.68 -7.31 -47.27
CA VAL A 17 9.07 -6.79 -47.35
C VAL A 17 9.67 -6.60 -45.97
N THR A 18 10.50 -7.53 -45.49
CA THR A 18 11.60 -7.21 -44.55
C THR A 18 12.82 -8.12 -44.79
N THR A 19 13.95 -7.51 -45.16
CA THR A 19 15.31 -8.10 -45.18
C THR A 19 16.18 -7.33 -44.16
N ALA A 20 17.15 -8.05 -43.56
CA ALA A 20 18.23 -7.60 -42.67
C ALA A 20 17.95 -6.40 -41.74
N ALA A 21 17.86 -6.68 -40.44
CA ALA A 21 17.43 -5.79 -39.36
C ALA A 21 15.89 -5.69 -39.19
N SER A 22 15.29 -6.80 -38.82
CA SER A 22 14.12 -6.74 -37.95
C SER A 22 14.43 -7.63 -36.77
N LEU A 23 15.13 -7.02 -35.81
CA LEU A 23 15.11 -7.33 -34.39
C LEU A 23 14.45 -8.69 -34.12
N ASN A 24 15.27 -9.75 -34.13
CA ASN A 24 15.01 -10.87 -33.25
C ASN A 24 15.10 -10.30 -31.84
N ILE A 25 14.05 -9.63 -31.38
CA ILE A 25 13.77 -9.48 -29.96
C ILE A 25 13.46 -10.90 -29.52
N LYS A 26 14.54 -11.64 -29.29
CA LYS A 26 14.61 -12.66 -28.28
C LYS A 26 14.45 -11.92 -26.95
N LEU A 27 13.25 -11.44 -26.69
CA LEU A 27 12.72 -11.50 -25.34
C LEU A 27 12.53 -13.00 -25.10
N GLU A 28 13.66 -13.69 -24.88
CA GLU A 28 13.66 -14.69 -23.82
C GLU A 28 12.84 -14.07 -22.71
N LYS A 29 11.73 -14.73 -22.38
CA LYS A 29 11.27 -14.88 -21.00
C LYS A 29 12.13 -14.04 -20.05
N GLU A 30 11.90 -12.73 -20.01
CA GLU A 30 12.16 -12.09 -18.75
C GLU A 30 11.15 -12.80 -17.88
N ASN A 31 11.67 -13.69 -17.04
CA ASN A 31 11.03 -14.19 -15.85
C ASN A 31 10.73 -12.97 -14.96
N VAL A 32 9.96 -12.01 -15.45
CA VAL A 32 9.17 -11.15 -14.61
C VAL A 32 8.02 -12.05 -14.15
N SER A 33 8.36 -13.05 -13.33
CA SER A 33 7.61 -13.22 -12.11
C SER A 33 7.69 -11.85 -11.44
N LYS A 34 6.80 -10.94 -11.86
CA LYS A 34 6.56 -9.72 -11.14
C LYS A 34 6.07 -10.27 -9.82
N ASN A 35 6.97 -10.37 -8.85
CA ASN A 35 6.62 -10.74 -7.51
C ASN A 35 5.75 -9.57 -7.05
N ILE A 36 4.45 -9.64 -7.35
CA ILE A 36 3.48 -8.66 -6.90
C ILE A 36 3.44 -8.92 -5.41
N VAL A 37 4.27 -8.19 -4.66
CA VAL A 37 4.17 -8.10 -3.22
C VAL A 37 2.83 -7.43 -2.98
N LEU A 38 1.83 -8.24 -2.62
CA LEU A 38 0.53 -7.75 -2.23
C LEU A 38 0.72 -7.05 -0.89
N ASN A 39 0.52 -5.74 -0.87
CA ASN A 39 0.55 -4.98 0.38
C ASN A 39 -0.76 -5.18 1.12
N ASN A 40 -0.70 -5.82 2.28
CA ASN A 40 -1.84 -5.98 3.16
C ASN A 40 -1.92 -4.80 4.13
N PRO A 41 -3.10 -4.51 4.70
CA PRO A 41 -3.17 -3.55 5.79
C PRO A 41 -2.52 -4.13 7.07
N PRO A 42 -2.08 -3.28 8.01
CA PRO A 42 -1.71 -3.73 9.33
C PRO A 42 -2.83 -4.48 10.05
N ASP A 43 -2.44 -5.38 10.94
CA ASP A 43 -3.36 -6.08 11.83
C ASP A 43 -4.09 -5.09 12.74
N ARG A 44 -5.22 -5.54 13.30
CA ARG A 44 -5.95 -4.76 14.31
C ARG A 44 -5.04 -4.54 15.54
N PRO A 45 -4.85 -3.29 15.99
CA PRO A 45 -4.04 -3.03 17.17
C PRO A 45 -4.71 -3.55 18.44
N THR A 46 -3.87 -4.06 19.35
CA THR A 46 -4.24 -4.33 20.74
C THR A 46 -3.90 -3.10 21.57
N VAL A 47 -4.86 -2.65 22.39
CA VAL A 47 -4.67 -1.52 23.30
C VAL A 47 -4.88 -2.01 24.73
N THR A 48 -3.94 -1.67 25.61
CA THR A 48 -4.01 -1.97 27.04
C THR A 48 -3.94 -0.70 27.86
N GLY A 49 -4.76 -0.59 28.90
CA GLY A 49 -4.80 0.55 29.79
C GLY A 49 -5.97 0.45 30.77
N PRO A 50 -6.12 1.43 31.67
CA PRO A 50 -7.27 1.48 32.59
C PRO A 50 -8.60 1.62 31.83
N THR A 51 -9.62 0.87 32.25
CA THR A 51 -10.99 0.98 31.71
C THR A 51 -11.92 1.80 32.61
N SER A 52 -11.41 2.27 33.75
CA SER A 52 -12.09 3.14 34.69
C SER A 52 -11.06 4.03 35.38
N GLY A 53 -11.45 5.25 35.73
CA GLY A 53 -10.58 6.21 36.37
C GLY A 53 -11.35 7.38 36.97
N LYS A 54 -10.62 8.31 37.58
CA LYS A 54 -11.16 9.55 38.10
C LYS A 54 -11.06 10.63 37.03
N ALA A 55 -12.15 11.36 36.80
CA ALA A 55 -12.18 12.48 35.87
C ALA A 55 -11.06 13.49 36.17
N GLY A 56 -10.40 14.00 35.12
CA GLY A 56 -9.30 14.95 35.25
C GLY A 56 -7.97 14.32 35.68
N THR A 57 -7.85 12.99 35.66
CA THR A 57 -6.60 12.27 35.94
C THR A 57 -6.04 11.68 34.67
N SER A 58 -4.76 11.95 34.38
CA SER A 58 -4.10 11.38 33.20
C SER A 58 -3.81 9.89 33.39
N TYR A 59 -4.17 9.09 32.39
CA TYR A 59 -3.91 7.66 32.33
C TYR A 59 -3.11 7.29 31.08
N ARG A 60 -2.21 6.33 31.24
CA ARG A 60 -1.38 5.80 30.16
C ARG A 60 -2.04 4.61 29.50
N TYR A 61 -2.00 4.59 28.17
CA TYR A 61 -2.46 3.53 27.29
C TYR A 61 -1.30 3.07 26.41
N THR A 62 -1.19 1.77 26.20
CA THR A 62 -0.17 1.16 25.34
C THR A 62 -0.87 0.52 24.16
N ALA A 63 -0.41 0.82 22.94
CA ALA A 63 -0.90 0.20 21.72
C ALA A 63 0.22 -0.58 21.02
N VAL A 64 -0.13 -1.73 20.44
CA VAL A 64 0.79 -2.54 19.63
C VAL A 64 0.03 -3.21 18.48
N THR A 65 0.63 -3.23 17.29
CA THR A 65 0.18 -4.03 16.15
C THR A 65 1.35 -4.38 15.24
N THR A 66 1.09 -5.28 14.29
CA THR A 66 2.03 -5.71 13.26
C THR A 66 1.47 -5.41 11.88
N ASP A 67 2.35 -5.06 10.95
CA ASP A 67 2.10 -5.09 9.53
C ASP A 67 2.60 -6.42 8.94
N PRO A 68 1.80 -7.16 8.13
CA PRO A 68 2.17 -8.46 7.59
C PRO A 68 3.43 -8.44 6.70
N GLU A 69 3.68 -7.33 6.02
CA GLU A 69 4.87 -7.12 5.20
C GLU A 69 6.04 -6.53 6.01
N GLY A 70 5.80 -6.17 7.27
CA GLY A 70 6.79 -5.58 8.17
C GLY A 70 6.97 -4.08 7.95
N ASP A 71 6.05 -3.43 7.25
CA ASP A 71 6.12 -1.99 6.99
C ASP A 71 6.02 -1.17 8.28
N LYS A 72 6.55 0.05 8.24
CA LYS A 72 6.41 0.98 9.36
C LYS A 72 4.96 1.43 9.48
N ILE A 73 4.50 1.54 10.72
CA ILE A 73 3.12 1.86 11.08
C ILE A 73 3.07 3.11 11.94
N PHE A 74 1.95 3.80 11.97
CA PHE A 74 1.66 4.85 12.94
C PHE A 74 0.29 4.57 13.58
N TYR A 75 0.08 5.09 14.78
CA TYR A 75 -1.18 4.93 15.50
C TYR A 75 -1.94 6.25 15.48
N TYR A 76 -3.24 6.16 15.27
CA TYR A 76 -4.19 7.26 15.41
C TYR A 76 -5.13 6.93 16.57
N PHE A 77 -5.12 7.78 17.59
CA PHE A 77 -5.95 7.67 18.78
C PHE A 77 -7.08 8.70 18.69
N ASN A 78 -8.31 8.23 18.75
CA ASN A 78 -9.50 9.05 18.96
C ASN A 78 -10.05 8.75 20.36
N TRP A 79 -10.10 9.77 21.21
CA TRP A 79 -10.47 9.63 22.62
C TRP A 79 -11.98 9.74 22.86
N GLY A 80 -12.78 10.06 21.84
CA GLY A 80 -14.24 10.19 21.92
C GLY A 80 -14.74 11.49 22.56
N ASP A 81 -13.84 12.36 23.01
CA ASP A 81 -14.12 13.69 23.59
C ASP A 81 -13.82 14.84 22.62
N GLY A 82 -13.46 14.51 21.37
CA GLY A 82 -13.04 15.46 20.33
C GLY A 82 -11.53 15.69 20.27
N ASN A 83 -10.74 15.15 21.21
CA ASN A 83 -9.28 15.15 21.11
C ASN A 83 -8.79 13.93 20.31
N GLU A 84 -7.77 14.18 19.49
CA GLU A 84 -7.16 13.18 18.62
C GLU A 84 -5.63 13.29 18.66
N MET A 85 -4.94 12.17 18.47
CA MET A 85 -3.48 12.12 18.46
C MET A 85 -2.97 11.14 17.40
N CYS A 86 -1.96 11.56 16.62
CA CYS A 86 -1.17 10.69 15.75
C CYS A 86 0.22 10.49 16.34
N THR A 87 0.75 9.28 16.28
CA THR A 87 2.17 9.02 16.53
C THR A 87 3.03 9.30 15.30
N ASN A 88 4.34 9.37 15.48
CA ASN A 88 5.28 9.19 14.37
C ASN A 88 5.21 7.74 13.85
N LEU A 89 5.81 7.50 12.67
CA LEU A 89 6.05 6.14 12.18
C LEU A 89 6.98 5.38 13.12
N VAL A 90 6.58 4.18 13.50
CA VAL A 90 7.33 3.22 14.30
C VAL A 90 7.48 1.91 13.53
N ASN A 91 8.36 1.03 13.99
CA ASN A 91 8.53 -0.27 13.35
C ASN A 91 7.28 -1.15 13.61
N SER A 92 6.96 -2.04 12.67
CA SER A 92 5.98 -3.11 12.88
C SER A 92 6.29 -3.89 14.16
N GLY A 93 5.28 -4.12 15.00
CA GLY A 93 5.42 -4.80 16.30
C GLY A 93 5.95 -3.91 17.44
N GLN A 94 6.29 -2.64 17.18
CA GLN A 94 6.72 -1.72 18.24
C GLN A 94 5.52 -1.19 19.02
N SER A 95 5.57 -1.34 20.35
CA SER A 95 4.60 -0.75 21.27
C SER A 95 4.81 0.75 21.42
N VAL A 96 3.72 1.51 21.49
CA VAL A 96 3.71 2.94 21.79
C VAL A 96 2.91 3.23 23.06
N ASP A 97 3.41 4.14 23.88
CA ASP A 97 2.72 4.63 25.07
C ASP A 97 2.19 6.04 24.81
N VAL A 98 0.91 6.26 25.08
CA VAL A 98 0.25 7.58 25.03
C VAL A 98 -0.53 7.83 26.30
N SER A 99 -0.68 9.08 26.71
CA SER A 99 -1.47 9.45 27.88
C SER A 99 -2.60 10.39 27.50
N HIS A 100 -3.76 10.21 28.14
CA HIS A 100 -4.95 11.08 27.99
C HIS A 100 -5.60 11.34 29.35
N THR A 101 -6.36 12.43 29.47
CA THR A 101 -6.95 12.90 30.75
C THR A 101 -8.46 13.02 30.67
#